data_AF-A0A183BVH3-F1
#
_entry.id   AF-A0A183BVH3-F1
#
_cell.length_a   1.000
_cell.length_b   1.000
_cell.length_c   1.000
_cell.angle_alpha   90.00
_cell.angle_beta   90.00
_cell.angle_gamma   90.00
#
_symmetry.space_group_name_H-M   'P 1'
#
loop_
_entity.id
_entity.type
_entity.pdbx_description
1 polymer ?
#
loop_
_entity_poly.entity_id
_entity_poly.type
_entity_poly.pdbx_seq_one_letter_code
_entity_poly.pdbx_strand_id
1 'polypeptide(L)'
;MTSGSYLFKHFQRILSEWPTETGKGSSRNLKVFLDAKANALFQPLPQQQGEAQTGQRHNDSADRMIAPGVSVIECKRQLEALQQLANSQHQRDFPVPYTSGMFGYSRETIQQMNSDEGLKKLRIYVEGEKKPSKLKDIIACFRGNP
;
A
#
# COMPACT_ATOMS: atom_id res chain seq x y z
N MET A 1 6.39 -27.27 13.30
CA MET A 1 5.66 -26.01 13.08
C MET A 1 4.76 -26.17 11.88
N THR A 2 3.45 -26.00 12.02
CA THR A 2 2.54 -25.99 10.86
C THR A 2 2.86 -24.77 9.99
N SER A 3 2.70 -24.88 8.67
CA SER A 3 3.00 -23.76 7.76
C SER A 3 2.17 -22.51 8.09
N GLY A 4 0.99 -22.67 8.70
CA GLY A 4 0.14 -21.57 9.14
C GLY A 4 0.74 -20.73 10.26
N SER A 5 1.24 -21.37 11.32
CA SER A 5 1.80 -20.65 12.47
C SER A 5 3.06 -19.87 12.13
N TYR A 6 3.90 -20.46 11.25
CA TYR A 6 5.07 -19.76 10.74
C TYR A 6 4.66 -18.47 10.01
N LEU A 7 3.73 -18.58 9.04
CA LEU A 7 3.28 -17.43 8.27
C LEU A 7 2.63 -16.36 9.15
N PHE A 8 1.75 -16.78 10.08
CA PHE A 8 1.08 -15.85 10.99
C PHE A 8 2.06 -15.05 11.84
N LYS A 9 3.10 -15.70 12.38
CA LYS A 9 4.15 -15.02 13.17
C LYS A 9 4.88 -13.96 12.33
N HIS A 10 5.16 -14.25 11.06
CA HIS A 10 5.77 -13.29 10.16
C HIS A 10 4.85 -12.11 9.84
N PHE A 11 3.55 -12.35 9.60
CA PHE A 11 2.56 -11.28 9.46
C PHE A 11 2.54 -10.39 10.71
N GLN A 12 2.41 -10.98 11.89
CA GLN A 12 2.33 -10.25 13.16
C GLN A 12 3.60 -9.46 13.45
N ARG A 13 4.78 -10.00 13.13
CA ARG A 13 6.04 -9.26 13.29
C ARG A 13 6.04 -7.97 12.47
N ILE A 14 5.70 -8.04 11.18
CA ILE A 14 5.67 -6.85 10.32
C ILE A 14 4.60 -5.86 10.79
N LEU A 15 3.42 -6.36 11.19
CA LEU A 15 2.33 -5.50 11.66
C LEU A 15 2.63 -4.85 13.02
N SER A 16 3.43 -5.49 13.88
CA SER A 16 3.86 -4.91 15.16
C SER A 16 4.78 -3.70 14.98
N GLU A 17 5.53 -3.66 13.88
CA GLU A 17 6.40 -2.54 13.51
C GLU A 17 5.64 -1.42 12.78
N TRP A 18 4.38 -1.65 12.38
CA TRP A 18 3.60 -0.69 11.61
C TRP A 18 3.14 0.50 12.49
N PRO A 19 3.23 1.75 12.00
CA PRO A 19 2.79 2.91 12.76
C PRO A 19 1.27 2.86 13.03
N THR A 20 0.89 3.19 14.25
CA THR A 20 -0.53 3.35 14.62
C THR A 20 -0.91 4.81 14.49
N GLU A 21 -1.81 5.13 13.56
CA GLU A 21 -2.29 6.49 13.38
C GLU A 21 -3.32 6.86 14.45
N THR A 22 -2.92 7.67 15.43
CA THR A 22 -3.74 8.04 16.60
C THR A 22 -4.90 8.99 16.27
N GLY A 23 -4.80 9.76 15.18
CA GLY A 23 -5.81 10.74 14.77
C GLY A 23 -6.85 10.24 13.78
N LYS A 24 -6.76 8.98 13.33
CA LYS A 24 -7.70 8.40 12.35
C LYS A 24 -8.64 7.42 13.04
N GLY A 25 -9.93 7.49 12.70
CA GLY A 25 -10.91 6.50 13.15
C GLY A 25 -10.50 5.08 12.72
N SER A 26 -10.93 4.07 13.49
CA SER A 26 -10.54 2.66 13.29
C SER A 26 -10.72 2.15 11.85
N SER A 27 -11.75 2.61 11.14
CA SER A 27 -12.01 2.24 9.74
C SER A 27 -11.01 2.82 8.73
N ARG A 28 -10.28 3.88 9.09
CA ARG A 28 -9.26 4.54 8.26
C ARG A 28 -7.83 4.24 8.71
N ASN A 29 -7.67 3.46 9.77
CA ASN A 29 -6.36 3.06 10.28
C ASN A 29 -5.92 1.77 9.59
N LEU A 30 -4.88 1.88 8.76
CA LEU A 30 -4.39 0.76 7.96
C LEU A 30 -3.90 -0.42 8.82
N LYS A 31 -3.22 -0.14 9.94
CA LYS A 31 -2.72 -1.18 10.84
C LYS A 31 -3.88 -2.03 11.38
N VAL A 32 -4.93 -1.39 11.89
CA VAL A 32 -6.12 -2.07 12.41
C VAL A 32 -6.78 -2.93 11.32
N PHE A 33 -6.89 -2.39 10.11
CA PHE A 33 -7.42 -3.14 8.97
C PHE A 33 -6.58 -4.38 8.62
N LEU A 34 -5.26 -4.22 8.55
CA LEU A 34 -4.35 -5.32 8.22
C LEU A 34 -4.30 -6.37 9.34
N ASP A 35 -4.33 -5.96 10.60
CA ASP A 35 -4.43 -6.86 11.75
C ASP A 35 -5.73 -7.68 11.69
N ALA A 36 -6.87 -7.05 11.37
CA ALA A 36 -8.14 -7.76 11.21
C ALA A 36 -8.10 -8.75 10.04
N LYS A 37 -7.51 -8.35 8.90
CA LYS A 37 -7.33 -9.22 7.73
C LYS A 37 -6.42 -10.40 8.02
N ALA A 38 -5.28 -10.17 8.68
CA ALA A 38 -4.39 -11.25 9.09
C ALA A 38 -5.12 -12.22 10.03
N ASN A 39 -5.84 -11.73 11.03
CA ASN A 39 -6.61 -12.60 11.92
C ASN A 39 -7.70 -13.41 11.21
N ALA A 40 -8.32 -12.88 10.15
CA ALA A 40 -9.31 -13.62 9.36
C ALA A 40 -8.70 -14.77 8.54
N LEU A 41 -7.42 -14.66 8.14
CA LEU A 41 -6.72 -15.69 7.37
C LEU A 41 -6.27 -16.88 8.24
N PHE A 42 -6.13 -16.67 9.55
CA PHE A 42 -5.57 -17.66 10.47
C PHE A 42 -6.50 -17.95 11.65
N GLN A 43 -7.00 -19.18 11.70
CA GLN A 43 -7.83 -19.67 12.79
C GLN A 43 -6.95 -20.22 13.92
N PRO A 44 -7.35 -20.05 15.20
CA PRO A 44 -6.69 -20.71 16.30
C PRO A 44 -6.79 -22.23 16.14
N LEU A 45 -5.71 -22.95 16.45
CA LEU A 45 -5.76 -24.41 16.52
C LEU A 45 -6.83 -24.80 17.57
N PRO A 46 -7.72 -25.77 17.28
CA PRO A 46 -8.59 -26.32 18.32
C PRO A 46 -7.69 -26.92 19.41
N GLN A 47 -7.66 -26.28 20.59
CA GLN A 47 -7.02 -26.85 21.78
C GLN A 47 -7.81 -28.11 22.12
N GLN A 48 -7.16 -29.27 22.00
CA GLN A 48 -7.76 -30.50 22.50
C GLN A 48 -8.01 -30.31 24.00
N GLN A 49 -9.28 -30.41 24.40
CA GLN A 49 -9.69 -30.37 25.78
C GLN A 49 -9.07 -31.57 26.50
N GLY A 50 -7.97 -31.31 27.20
CA GLY A 50 -7.22 -32.28 27.97
C GLY A 50 -6.46 -31.55 29.07
N GLU A 51 -7.07 -31.55 30.24
CA GLU A 51 -6.48 -31.36 31.57
C GLU A 51 -6.23 -29.92 32.06
N ALA A 52 -7.00 -29.61 33.11
CA ALA A 52 -6.85 -28.45 33.96
C ALA A 52 -5.55 -28.52 34.76
N GLN A 53 -4.78 -27.43 34.80
CA GLN A 53 -4.42 -26.74 36.05
C GLN A 53 -3.46 -25.56 35.83
N THR A 54 -3.90 -24.40 36.37
CA THR A 54 -3.14 -23.37 37.08
C THR A 54 -1.72 -23.00 36.63
N GLY A 55 -1.57 -21.74 36.22
CA GLY A 55 -0.29 -21.04 36.19
C GLY A 55 -0.26 -20.02 35.07
N GLN A 56 -0.20 -18.73 35.41
CA GLN A 56 0.00 -17.62 34.48
C GLN A 56 1.10 -17.96 33.47
N ARG A 57 0.72 -18.18 32.21
CA ARG A 57 1.64 -18.25 31.08
C ARG A 57 1.23 -17.17 30.09
N HIS A 58 2.18 -16.31 29.77
CA HIS A 58 2.12 -15.35 28.67
C HIS A 58 1.63 -16.07 27.39
N ASN A 59 0.47 -15.67 26.89
CA ASN A 59 -0.20 -16.27 25.73
C ASN A 59 0.32 -15.71 24.40
N ASP A 60 1.64 -15.59 24.24
CA ASP A 60 2.25 -14.86 23.12
C ASP A 60 2.66 -15.77 21.93
N SER A 61 2.17 -17.01 21.88
CA SER A 61 2.36 -17.89 20.73
C SER A 61 1.18 -18.83 20.54
N ALA A 62 0.02 -18.24 20.19
CA ALA A 62 -1.09 -19.02 19.65
C ALA A 62 -0.62 -19.71 18.36
N ASP A 63 -0.49 -21.04 18.38
CA ASP A 63 -0.32 -21.85 17.19
C ASP A 63 -1.60 -21.68 16.35
N ARG A 64 -1.46 -21.28 15.08
CA ARG A 64 -2.60 -20.97 14.21
C ARG A 64 -2.51 -21.73 12.91
N MET A 65 -3.65 -22.21 12.44
CA MET A 65 -3.78 -22.84 11.14
C MET A 65 -4.41 -21.88 10.14
N ILE A 66 -4.10 -22.08 8.85
CA ILE A 66 -4.72 -21.30 7.77
C ILE A 66 -6.20 -21.66 7.73
N ALA A 67 -7.06 -20.65 7.63
CA ALA A 67 -8.49 -20.83 7.58
C ALA A 67 -8.91 -21.75 6.42
N PRO A 68 -9.94 -22.59 6.60
CA PRO A 68 -10.45 -23.44 5.52
C PRO A 68 -10.92 -22.56 4.35
N GLY A 69 -10.52 -22.93 3.14
CA GLY A 69 -10.82 -22.17 1.91
C GLY A 69 -9.75 -21.13 1.52
N VAL A 70 -8.73 -20.91 2.36
CA VAL A 70 -7.60 -20.03 2.03
C VAL A 70 -6.41 -20.88 1.59
N SER A 71 -5.85 -20.57 0.42
CA SER A 71 -4.70 -21.30 -0.11
C SER A 71 -3.38 -20.84 0.55
N VAL A 72 -2.48 -21.79 0.82
CA VAL A 72 -1.15 -21.48 1.39
C VAL A 72 -0.35 -20.56 0.45
N ILE A 73 -0.50 -20.74 -0.86
CA ILE A 73 0.18 -19.95 -1.89
C ILE A 73 -0.27 -18.48 -1.81
N GLU A 74 -1.57 -18.23 -1.64
CA GLU A 74 -2.10 -16.89 -1.52
C GLU A 74 -1.63 -16.21 -0.22
N CYS A 75 -1.60 -16.92 0.91
CA CYS A 75 -1.04 -16.38 2.16
C CYS A 75 0.45 -15.99 2.00
N LYS A 76 1.24 -16.81 1.29
CA LYS A 76 2.65 -16.49 1.00
C LYS A 76 2.78 -15.24 0.14
N ARG A 77 1.97 -15.13 -0.93
CA ARG A 77 1.96 -13.96 -1.82
C ARG A 77 1.56 -12.69 -1.07
N GLN A 78 0.56 -12.78 -0.19
CA GLN A 78 0.14 -11.65 0.64
C GLN A 78 1.23 -11.24 1.65
N LEU A 79 1.95 -12.21 2.22
CA LEU A 79 3.07 -11.93 3.12
C LEU A 79 4.20 -11.21 2.38
N GLU A 80 4.55 -11.68 1.18
CA GLU A 80 5.57 -11.05 0.33
C GLU A 80 5.18 -9.61 -0.03
N ALA A 81 3.93 -9.38 -0.43
CA ALA A 81 3.42 -8.03 -0.71
C ALA A 81 3.51 -7.13 0.53
N LEU A 82 3.18 -7.65 1.72
CA LEU A 82 3.30 -6.89 2.97
C LEU A 82 4.76 -6.55 3.30
N GLN A 83 5.70 -7.48 3.05
CA GLN A 83 7.13 -7.23 3.19
C GLN A 83 7.63 -6.14 2.22
N GLN A 84 7.17 -6.15 0.97
CA GLN A 84 7.51 -5.12 -0.01
C GLN A 84 7.03 -3.73 0.42
N LEU A 85 5.81 -3.64 0.98
CA LEU A 85 5.27 -2.40 1.53
C LEU A 85 6.07 -1.92 2.75
N ALA A 86 6.32 -2.82 3.71
CA ALA A 86 7.07 -2.49 4.92
C ALA A 86 8.49 -1.99 4.61
N ASN A 87 9.17 -2.65 3.67
CA ASN A 87 10.50 -2.26 3.23
C ASN A 87 10.50 -1.02 2.32
N SER A 88 9.34 -0.52 1.91
CA SER A 88 9.20 0.52 0.88
C SER A 88 10.01 0.18 -0.38
N GLN A 89 10.00 -1.11 -0.76
CA GLN A 89 10.86 -1.66 -1.81
C GLN A 89 10.71 -0.89 -3.13
N HIS A 90 9.48 -0.56 -3.50
CA HIS A 90 9.17 0.23 -4.69
C HIS A 90 9.81 1.63 -4.70
N GLN A 91 9.88 2.29 -3.54
CA GLN A 91 10.54 3.59 -3.43
C GLN A 91 12.07 3.49 -3.58
N ARG A 92 12.66 2.36 -3.17
CA ARG A 92 14.10 2.12 -3.33
C ARG A 92 14.48 1.74 -4.75
N ASP A 93 13.69 0.86 -5.37
CA ASP A 93 13.95 0.37 -6.73
C ASP A 93 13.65 1.44 -7.78
N PHE A 94 12.64 2.26 -7.52
CA PHE A 94 12.27 3.40 -8.33
C PHE A 94 12.26 4.64 -7.45
N PRO A 95 13.44 5.23 -7.17
CA PRO A 95 13.54 6.50 -6.48
C PRO A 95 13.09 7.60 -7.44
N VAL A 96 11.80 7.63 -7.73
CA VAL A 96 11.19 8.67 -8.52
C VAL A 96 11.17 9.95 -7.69
N PRO A 97 11.55 11.12 -8.27
CA PRO A 97 11.34 12.42 -7.64
C PRO A 97 9.86 12.82 -7.65
N TYR A 98 8.94 11.84 -7.53
CA TYR A 98 7.51 12.07 -7.48
C TYR A 98 7.15 12.52 -6.07
N THR A 99 7.20 13.83 -5.87
CA THR A 99 6.53 14.52 -4.79
C THR A 99 5.02 14.39 -4.99
N SER A 100 4.43 13.37 -4.37
CA SER A 100 2.97 13.26 -4.30
C SER A 100 2.43 14.30 -3.30
N GLY A 101 2.06 15.46 -3.83
CA GLY A 101 1.47 16.57 -3.08
C GLY A 101 1.29 17.78 -3.98
N MET A 102 0.36 18.66 -3.64
CA MET A 102 -0.13 19.79 -4.44
C MET A 102 0.96 20.78 -4.94
N PHE A 103 2.21 20.71 -4.46
CA PHE A 103 3.34 21.49 -4.97
C PHE A 103 4.64 20.68 -4.90
N GLY A 104 4.80 19.76 -5.84
CA GLY A 104 6.09 19.15 -6.16
C GLY A 104 7.03 20.04 -6.98
N TYR A 105 6.55 21.20 -7.40
CA TYR A 105 7.24 22.18 -8.22
C TYR A 105 7.01 23.57 -7.62
N SER A 106 8.03 24.43 -7.62
CA SER A 106 7.85 25.82 -7.20
C SER A 106 6.92 26.55 -8.18
N ARG A 107 6.31 27.66 -7.76
CA ARG A 107 5.45 28.47 -8.63
C ARG A 107 6.20 28.91 -9.89
N GLU A 108 7.48 29.20 -9.75
CA GLU A 108 8.39 29.58 -10.84
C GLU A 108 8.58 28.40 -11.80
N THR A 109 8.77 27.18 -11.29
CA THR A 109 8.89 25.98 -12.11
C THR A 109 7.60 25.68 -12.89
N ILE A 110 6.43 25.84 -12.25
CA ILE A 110 5.12 25.66 -12.90
C ILE A 110 4.89 26.74 -13.97
N GLN A 111 5.25 28.00 -13.68
CA GLN A 111 5.18 29.08 -14.65
C GLN A 111 6.13 28.84 -15.83
N GLN A 112 7.31 28.30 -15.58
CA GLN A 112 8.27 27.93 -16.62
C GLN A 112 7.76 26.76 -17.47
N MET A 113 7.13 25.75 -16.89
CA MET A 113 6.52 24.64 -17.65
C MET A 113 5.32 25.11 -18.48
N ASN A 114 4.57 26.11 -18.00
CA ASN A 114 3.47 26.73 -18.74
C ASN A 114 3.91 27.83 -19.73
N SER A 115 5.20 28.19 -19.75
CA SER A 115 5.77 29.06 -20.77
C SER A 115 5.79 28.35 -22.13
N ASP A 116 5.82 29.12 -23.21
CA ASP A 116 5.83 28.54 -24.56
C ASP A 116 7.06 27.66 -24.80
N GLU A 117 8.21 28.03 -24.25
CA GLU A 117 9.41 27.20 -24.29
C GLU A 117 9.28 25.90 -23.50
N GLY A 118 8.63 25.95 -22.33
CA GLY A 118 8.36 24.79 -21.50
C GLY A 118 7.43 23.79 -22.19
N LEU A 119 6.35 24.29 -22.78
CA LEU A 119 5.39 23.48 -23.52
C LEU A 119 5.99 22.87 -24.80
N LYS A 120 6.88 23.60 -25.48
CA LYS A 120 7.68 23.09 -26.61
C LYS A 120 8.60 21.96 -26.18
N LYS A 121 9.33 22.12 -25.06
CA LYS A 121 10.22 21.08 -24.51
C LYS A 121 9.44 19.82 -24.12
N LEU A 122 8.22 19.98 -23.60
CA LEU A 122 7.33 18.88 -23.26
C LEU A 122 6.61 18.27 -24.48
N ARG A 123 6.84 18.80 -25.69
CA ARG A 123 6.14 18.41 -26.94
C ARG A 123 4.61 18.49 -26.85
N ILE A 124 4.07 19.25 -25.90
CA ILE A 124 2.63 19.52 -25.78
C ILE A 124 2.21 20.56 -26.82
N TYR A 125 3.16 21.34 -27.33
CA TYR A 125 2.94 22.38 -28.33
C TYR A 125 3.90 22.23 -29.51
N VAL A 126 3.37 22.25 -30.73
CA VAL A 126 4.12 22.28 -31.99
C VAL A 126 4.03 23.69 -32.58
N GLU A 127 5.13 24.24 -33.09
CA GLU A 127 5.13 25.59 -33.68
C GLU A 127 4.13 25.71 -34.83
N GLY A 128 3.22 26.68 -34.72
CA GLY A 128 2.20 26.98 -35.74
C GLY A 128 0.75 26.81 -35.26
N GLU A 129 0.51 26.05 -34.20
CA GLU A 129 -0.82 25.96 -33.60
C GLU A 129 -1.08 27.15 -32.67
N LYS A 130 -2.35 27.52 -32.43
CA LYS A 130 -2.72 28.59 -31.49
C LYS A 130 -2.79 28.02 -30.08
N LYS A 131 -2.30 28.78 -29.08
CA LYS A 131 -2.36 28.38 -27.67
C LYS A 131 -3.83 28.13 -27.31
N PRO A 132 -4.21 26.92 -26.83
CA PRO A 132 -5.59 26.65 -26.46
C PRO A 132 -5.96 27.56 -25.29
N SER A 133 -6.71 28.61 -25.59
CA SER A 133 -7.03 29.68 -24.65
C SER A 133 -8.19 29.30 -23.72
N LYS A 134 -8.96 28.27 -24.08
CA LYS A 134 -10.11 27.79 -23.33
C LYS A 134 -9.95 26.32 -22.98
N LEU A 135 -10.41 25.94 -21.79
CA LEU A 135 -10.36 24.57 -21.27
C LEU A 135 -10.96 23.53 -22.23
N LYS A 136 -11.94 23.94 -23.03
CA LYS A 136 -12.60 23.12 -24.05
C LYS A 136 -11.62 22.66 -25.14
N ASP A 137 -10.70 23.54 -25.52
CA ASP A 137 -9.71 23.31 -26.57
C ASP A 137 -8.62 22.33 -26.07
N ILE A 138 -8.26 22.42 -24.79
CA ILE A 138 -7.31 21.50 -24.13
C ILE A 138 -7.90 20.08 -24.10
N ILE A 139 -9.17 19.95 -23.69
CA ILE A 139 -9.85 18.64 -23.65
C ILE A 139 -9.96 18.03 -25.05
N ALA A 140 -10.14 18.86 -26.09
CA ALA A 140 -10.16 18.41 -27.48
C ALA A 140 -8.79 17.89 -27.96
N CYS A 141 -7.67 18.45 -27.50
CA CYS A 141 -6.33 17.92 -27.84
C CYS A 141 -6.07 16.51 -27.28
N PHE A 142 -6.62 16.17 -26.11
CA PHE A 142 -6.41 14.86 -25.48
C PHE A 142 -7.44 13.81 -25.90
N ARG A 143 -8.60 14.25 -26.39
CA ARG A 143 -9.56 13.38 -27.08
C ARG A 143 -9.19 13.39 -28.55
N GLY A 144 -8.17 12.62 -28.93
CA GLY A 144 -7.81 12.42 -30.33
C GLY A 144 -9.05 12.26 -31.20
N ASN A 145 -9.05 12.94 -32.35
CA ASN A 145 -10.03 12.72 -33.42
C ASN A 145 -10.16 11.20 -33.67
N PRO A 146 -11.36 10.69 -34.03
CA PRO A 146 -11.49 9.33 -34.54
C PRO A 146 -10.52 9.08 -35.71
#